data_AF-A0A833QCQ9-F1
#
_entry.id   AF-A0A833QCQ9-F1
#
_cell.length_a   1.000
_cell.length_b   1.000
_cell.length_c   1.000
_cell.angle_alpha   90.00
_cell.angle_beta   90.00
_cell.angle_gamma   90.00
#
_symmetry.space_group_name_H-M   'P 1'
#
loop_
_entity.id
_entity.type
_entity.pdbx_description
1 polymer ?
#
loop_
_entity_poly.entity_id
_entity_poly.type
_entity_poly.pdbx_seq_one_letter_code
_entity_poly.pdbx_strand_id
1 'polypeptide(L)'
;MTTNSTMKDEFAKHADYLNSLNEKRERVVKASRDVTMNSKKVIFQVHRISKYNKDEVLLKAENDLVAVTNQFMSKLVKELQGTDFWKLRRAYTPGGSKQ
;
A
#
# COMPACT_ATOMS: atom_id res chain seq x y z
N MET A 1 7.38 38.08 -26.42
CA MET A 1 7.23 36.64 -26.69
C MET A 1 7.84 35.73 -25.60
N THR A 2 8.69 36.24 -24.71
CA THR A 2 9.36 35.47 -23.64
C THR A 2 8.44 35.02 -22.49
N THR A 3 7.45 35.84 -22.10
CA THR A 3 6.53 35.55 -20.98
C THR A 3 5.66 34.31 -21.20
N ASN A 4 5.18 34.09 -22.42
CA ASN A 4 4.37 32.91 -22.76
C ASN A 4 5.17 31.61 -22.71
N SER A 5 6.48 31.67 -23.00
CA SER A 5 7.37 30.50 -22.87
C SER A 5 7.61 30.19 -21.40
N THR A 6 8.01 31.18 -20.60
CA THR A 6 8.26 31.01 -19.17
C THR A 6 7.04 30.49 -18.42
N MET A 7 5.84 31.01 -18.74
CA MET A 7 4.61 30.54 -18.11
C MET A 7 4.31 29.08 -18.48
N LYS A 8 4.48 28.68 -19.76
CA LYS A 8 4.33 27.28 -20.19
C LYS A 8 5.32 26.36 -19.48
N ASP A 9 6.57 26.79 -19.32
CA ASP A 9 7.61 26.00 -18.65
C ASP A 9 7.28 25.79 -17.15
N GLU A 10 6.74 26.80 -16.46
CA GLU A 10 6.26 26.66 -15.08
C GLU A 10 5.07 25.70 -14.96
N PHE A 11 4.08 25.80 -15.85
CA PHE A 11 2.96 24.84 -15.88
C PHE A 11 3.42 23.41 -16.17
N ALA A 12 4.42 23.23 -17.04
CA ALA A 12 5.00 21.92 -17.32
C ALA A 12 5.66 21.32 -16.07
N LYS A 13 6.45 22.10 -15.32
CA LYS A 13 7.04 21.66 -14.04
C LYS A 13 5.97 21.25 -13.02
N HIS A 14 4.88 22.02 -12.92
CA HIS A 14 3.78 21.67 -12.03
C HIS A 14 3.04 20.40 -12.47
N ALA A 15 2.84 20.21 -13.78
CA ALA A 15 2.24 19.00 -14.32
C ALA A 15 3.12 17.77 -14.01
N ASP A 16 4.43 17.87 -14.23
CA ASP A 16 5.39 16.80 -13.92
C ASP A 16 5.40 16.46 -12.42
N TYR A 17 5.38 17.48 -11.57
CA TYR A 17 5.26 17.31 -10.12
C TYR A 17 3.98 16.57 -9.74
N LEU A 18 2.82 16.99 -10.25
CA LEU A 18 1.53 16.33 -9.98
C LEU A 18 1.50 14.90 -10.51
N ASN A 19 2.08 14.65 -11.68
CA ASN A 19 2.15 13.32 -12.25
C ASN A 19 3.00 12.38 -11.37
N SER A 20 4.18 12.84 -10.93
CA SER A 20 5.04 12.09 -10.01
C SER A 20 4.36 11.75 -8.69
N LEU A 21 3.55 12.68 -8.15
CA LEU A 21 2.74 12.45 -6.96
C LEU A 21 1.65 11.42 -7.19
N ASN A 22 0.97 11.46 -8.33
CA ASN A 22 -0.07 10.49 -8.66
C ASN A 22 0.50 9.08 -8.83
N GLU A 23 1.61 8.94 -9.55
CA GLU A 23 2.30 7.66 -9.70
C GLU A 23 2.71 7.07 -8.34
N LYS A 24 3.25 7.90 -7.43
CA LYS A 24 3.59 7.47 -6.07
C LYS A 24 2.35 7.02 -5.30
N ARG A 25 1.24 7.77 -5.38
CA ARG A 25 -0.04 7.39 -4.77
C ARG A 25 -0.52 6.04 -5.28
N GLU A 26 -0.46 5.78 -6.58
CA GLU A 26 -0.85 4.50 -7.16
C GLU A 26 0.01 3.34 -6.67
N ARG A 27 1.33 3.53 -6.56
CA ARG A 27 2.24 2.50 -6.00
C ARG A 27 1.88 2.17 -4.55
N VAL A 28 1.60 3.17 -3.73
CA VAL A 28 1.16 2.98 -2.33
C VAL A 28 -0.18 2.24 -2.26
N VAL A 29 -1.16 2.60 -3.08
CA VAL A 29 -2.47 1.91 -3.13
C VAL A 29 -2.29 0.43 -3.49
N LYS A 30 -1.47 0.14 -4.51
CA LYS A 30 -1.19 -1.24 -4.93
C LYS A 30 -0.53 -2.04 -3.79
N ALA A 31 0.51 -1.48 -3.15
CA ALA A 31 1.16 -2.12 -2.02
C ALA A 31 0.20 -2.36 -0.83
N SER A 32 -0.66 -1.39 -0.50
CA SER A 32 -1.67 -1.54 0.55
C SER A 32 -2.71 -2.62 0.21
N ARG A 33 -3.09 -2.74 -1.06
CA ARG A 33 -3.99 -3.79 -1.53
C ARG A 33 -3.36 -5.17 -1.39
N ASP A 34 -2.08 -5.32 -1.70
CA ASP A 34 -1.33 -6.57 -1.55
C ASP A 34 -1.25 -6.99 -0.07
N VAL A 35 -0.94 -6.05 0.83
CA VAL A 35 -1.00 -6.28 2.28
C VAL A 35 -2.38 -6.80 2.68
N THR A 36 -3.45 -6.07 2.32
CA THR A 36 -4.83 -6.44 2.69
C THR A 36 -5.21 -7.83 2.17
N MET A 37 -4.86 -8.14 0.92
CA MET A 37 -5.20 -9.42 0.31
C MET A 37 -4.50 -10.58 1.04
N ASN A 38 -3.21 -10.44 1.34
CA ASN A 38 -2.46 -11.50 2.00
C ASN A 38 -2.83 -11.63 3.47
N SER A 39 -3.09 -10.53 4.19
CA SER A 39 -3.64 -10.59 5.56
C SER A 39 -4.97 -11.34 5.60
N LYS A 40 -5.87 -11.10 4.63
CA LYS A 40 -7.11 -11.87 4.52
C LYS A 40 -6.86 -13.36 4.30
N LYS A 41 -5.92 -13.73 3.43
CA LYS A 41 -5.56 -15.14 3.20
C LYS A 41 -5.11 -15.82 4.49
N VAL A 42 -4.22 -15.19 5.27
CA VAL A 42 -3.76 -15.71 6.57
C VAL A 42 -4.95 -15.89 7.53
N ILE A 43 -5.82 -14.87 7.63
CA ILE A 43 -7.03 -14.96 8.46
C ILE A 43 -7.89 -16.15 8.03
N PHE A 44 -8.18 -16.31 6.74
CA PHE A 44 -9.00 -17.41 6.24
C PHE A 44 -8.34 -18.78 6.39
N GLN A 45 -7.01 -18.88 6.40
CA GLN A 45 -6.30 -20.13 6.70
C GLN A 45 -6.54 -20.56 8.14
N VAL A 46 -6.37 -19.64 9.10
CA VAL A 46 -6.60 -19.91 10.53
C VAL A 46 -8.06 -20.28 10.81
N HIS A 47 -9.01 -19.71 10.08
CA HIS A 47 -10.43 -20.08 10.19
C HIS A 47 -10.75 -21.52 9.75
N ARG A 48 -9.85 -22.18 9.01
CA ARG A 48 -10.02 -23.58 8.54
C ARG A 48 -9.40 -24.62 9.48
N ILE A 49 -8.91 -24.19 10.64
CA ILE A 49 -8.33 -25.09 11.64
C ILE A 49 -9.39 -26.09 12.12
N SER A 50 -8.98 -27.35 12.18
CA SER A 50 -9.72 -28.48 12.77
C SER A 50 -8.81 -29.23 13.74
N LYS A 51 -9.36 -30.20 14.48
CA LYS A 51 -8.59 -31.02 15.44
C LYS A 51 -7.45 -31.82 14.80
N TYR A 52 -7.52 -32.10 13.49
CA TYR A 52 -6.61 -32.99 12.79
C TYR A 52 -5.48 -32.29 12.03
N ASN A 53 -5.59 -30.98 11.80
CA ASN A 53 -4.65 -30.20 10.98
C ASN A 53 -4.16 -28.92 11.66
N LYS A 54 -4.42 -28.79 12.97
CA LYS A 54 -4.17 -27.56 13.72
C LYS A 54 -2.72 -27.08 13.59
N ASP A 55 -1.76 -27.95 13.87
CA ASP A 55 -0.35 -27.56 13.93
C ASP A 55 0.21 -27.21 12.55
N GLU A 56 -0.17 -27.95 11.51
CA GLU A 56 0.21 -27.66 10.12
C GLU A 56 -0.36 -26.32 9.65
N VAL A 57 -1.65 -26.06 9.91
CA VAL A 57 -2.32 -24.82 9.53
C VAL A 57 -1.73 -23.63 10.28
N LEU A 58 -1.42 -23.77 11.57
CA LEU A 58 -0.79 -22.73 12.36
C LEU A 58 0.61 -22.40 11.87
N LEU A 59 1.44 -23.41 11.61
CA LEU A 59 2.79 -23.21 11.07
C LEU A 59 2.76 -22.49 9.72
N LYS A 60 1.84 -22.89 8.84
CA LYS A 60 1.66 -22.21 7.54
C LYS A 60 1.20 -20.77 7.70
N ALA A 61 0.20 -20.53 8.56
CA ALA A 61 -0.32 -19.19 8.80
C ALA A 61 0.74 -18.28 9.43
N GLU A 62 1.60 -18.80 10.30
CA GLU A 62 2.73 -18.08 10.87
C GLU A 62 3.73 -17.68 9.78
N ASN A 63 4.14 -18.63 8.93
CA ASN A 63 5.05 -18.34 7.81
C ASN A 63 4.46 -17.30 6.84
N ASP A 64 3.18 -17.43 6.50
CA ASP A 64 2.50 -16.46 5.62
C ASP A 64 2.37 -15.08 6.29
N LEU A 65 2.16 -15.04 7.61
CA LEU A 65 2.13 -13.78 8.38
C LEU A 65 3.51 -13.11 8.43
N VAL A 66 4.58 -13.90 8.62
CA VAL A 66 5.97 -13.42 8.54
C VAL A 66 6.27 -12.87 7.13
N ALA A 67 5.77 -13.51 6.07
CA ALA A 67 5.88 -12.96 4.72
C ALA A 67 5.13 -11.63 4.57
N VAL A 68 3.93 -11.52 5.14
CA VAL A 68 3.15 -10.26 5.10
C VAL A 68 3.89 -9.11 5.77
N THR A 69 4.43 -9.35 6.95
CA THR A 69 5.17 -8.34 7.71
C THR A 69 6.51 -8.01 7.06
N ASN A 70 7.30 -8.99 6.67
CA ASN A 70 8.65 -8.74 6.17
C ASN A 70 8.71 -8.31 4.71
N GLN A 71 7.75 -8.67 3.87
CA GLN A 71 7.78 -8.37 2.44
C GLN A 71 6.78 -7.27 2.05
N PHE A 72 5.51 -7.42 2.42
CA PHE A 72 4.48 -6.48 1.96
C PHE A 72 4.47 -5.18 2.77
N MET A 73 4.61 -5.25 4.10
CA MET A 73 4.71 -4.05 4.92
C MET A 73 6.00 -3.28 4.65
N SER A 74 7.13 -3.96 4.49
CA SER A 74 8.40 -3.31 4.17
C SER A 74 8.36 -2.60 2.80
N LYS A 75 7.72 -3.19 1.79
CA LYS A 75 7.47 -2.53 0.49
C LYS A 75 6.59 -1.29 0.65
N LEU A 76 5.51 -1.38 1.42
CA LEU A 76 4.64 -0.24 1.71
C LEU A 76 5.40 0.89 2.43
N VAL A 77 6.21 0.55 3.44
CA VAL A 77 7.02 1.54 4.18
C VAL A 77 8.03 2.22 3.26
N LYS A 78 8.70 1.47 2.38
CA LYS A 78 9.62 2.05 1.38
C LYS A 78 8.93 3.03 0.43
N GLU A 79 7.73 2.71 -0.06
CA GLU A 79 6.96 3.63 -0.92
C GLU A 79 6.47 4.88 -0.15
N LEU A 80 6.29 4.77 1.17
CA LEU A 80 5.89 5.90 2.03
C LEU A 80 7.06 6.81 2.41
N GLN A 81 8.29 6.30 2.44
CA GLN A 81 9.50 7.10 2.73
C GLN A 81 9.60 8.29 1.76
N GLY A 82 9.90 9.47 2.31
CA GLY A 82 10.02 10.72 1.55
C GLY A 82 8.70 11.37 1.11
N THR A 83 7.58 11.07 1.77
CA THR A 83 6.29 11.78 1.56
C THR A 83 5.66 12.11 2.90
N ASP A 84 4.96 13.25 2.98
CA ASP A 84 4.08 13.55 4.12
C ASP A 84 3.04 12.44 4.25
N PHE A 85 3.22 11.57 5.24
CA PHE A 85 2.34 10.45 5.56
C PHE A 85 0.85 10.83 5.58
N TRP A 86 0.54 12.05 6.01
CA TRP A 86 -0.79 12.62 6.12
C TRP A 86 -1.49 12.86 4.78
N LYS A 87 -0.75 13.18 3.71
CA LYS A 87 -1.31 13.42 2.37
C LYS A 87 -1.78 12.12 1.71
N LEU A 88 -1.16 11.00 2.03
CA LEU A 88 -1.49 9.67 1.48
C LEU A 88 -2.35 8.81 2.42
N ARG A 89 -2.68 9.29 3.63
CA ARG A 89 -3.47 8.53 4.63
C ARG A 89 -4.74 7.91 4.08
N ARG A 90 -5.48 8.62 3.23
CA ARG A 90 -6.70 8.12 2.59
C ARG A 90 -6.47 6.99 1.57
N ALA A 91 -5.23 6.81 1.09
CA ALA A 91 -4.87 5.80 0.10
C ALA A 91 -4.62 4.41 0.70
N TYR A 92 -4.26 4.33 1.98
CA TYR A 92 -3.97 3.06 2.68
C TYR A 92 -4.80 2.84 3.95
N THR A 93 -5.58 3.83 4.40
CA THR A 93 -6.69 3.62 5.33
C THR A 93 -7.98 3.42 4.51
N PRO A 94 -8.44 2.18 4.27
CA PRO A 94 -9.81 2.00 3.80
C PRO A 94 -10.69 2.58 4.91
N GLY A 95 -11.52 3.57 4.57
CA GLY A 95 -12.26 4.37 5.54
C GLY A 95 -12.91 3.52 6.61
N GLY A 96 -12.74 3.95 7.87
CA GLY A 96 -13.51 3.44 8.99
C GLY A 96 -14.99 3.46 8.67
N SER A 97 -15.68 2.42 9.15
CA SER A 97 -17.10 2.39 9.48
C SER A 97 -17.90 3.58 8.96
N LYS A 98 -18.51 3.43 7.78
CA LYS A 98 -19.82 4.04 7.56
C LYS A 98 -20.78 3.29 8.49
N GLN A 99 -21.10 3.90 9.62
CA GLN A 99 -22.41 3.69 10.27
C GLN A 99 -23.46 4.43 9.44
#